data_AF-A0A927UCF9-F1
#
_entry.id   AF-A0A927UCF9-F1
#
_cell.length_a   1.000
_cell.length_b   1.000
_cell.length_c   1.000
_cell.angle_alpha   90.00
_cell.angle_beta   90.00
_cell.angle_gamma   90.00
#
_symmetry.space_group_name_H-M   'P 1'
#
loop_
_entity.id
_entity.type
_entity.pdbx_description
1 polymer ?
#
loop_
_entity_poly.entity_id
_entity_poly.type
_entity_poly.pdbx_seq_one_letter_code
_entity_poly.pdbx_strand_id
1 'polypeptide(L)'
;MENIFEKDINIDEYKPESRGVQAYKRLFLLIGVFIIYTVSFEFLTYFWLIKKNIFNIYLQPRAYLFVGIGVFCICLSVFNVVLYFGITRVLENCTIEEKLDYNFCVYKKSKRKKNNNVLTAIACNYARMGNKEGCKQALSLLSKEYHPKILTDLKKWIDSDEDTFDTSLLKLKKRGAGTTASSFMLLIIAVGVFSSCLSSSDIIYSGLSDSIISIIGIIQAGAWLYITMYIIGFLIYIFGKNSIFTGAYFLRNYRAGIMLIAILILLLYCSINPIVQYTFESKPEENDSSTEYSSDIYNEDSYDYDYGNDYDYDYEESYDDSYPAEIDIMNEMIVLCNYLQKNGVIDDFKVELGYSAKGDVKGTVAQDSDYVYVLYDNGTKEDESGNECIELVLEAEPLDEQGNSLGQQEAKLMGFYLVNLSTDEVIDEHKTTW
;
A
#
# COMPACT_ATOMS: atom_id res chain seq x y z
N MET A 1 47.53 33.10 5.35
CA MET A 1 46.48 32.72 6.33
C MET A 1 46.37 31.20 6.27
N GLU A 2 46.47 30.47 7.39
CA GLU A 2 46.42 29.00 7.43
C GLU A 2 45.09 28.46 6.87
N ASN A 3 45.15 27.40 6.06
CA ASN A 3 43.96 26.72 5.54
C ASN A 3 43.26 25.95 6.67
N ILE A 4 42.16 26.51 7.19
CA ILE A 4 41.40 25.93 8.30
C ILE A 4 40.83 24.54 7.97
N PHE A 5 40.69 24.20 6.68
CA PHE A 5 40.17 22.91 6.24
C PHE A 5 41.20 21.78 6.32
N GLU A 6 42.49 22.10 6.37
CA GLU A 6 43.59 21.12 6.45
C GLU A 6 44.02 20.82 7.88
N LYS A 7 43.73 21.72 8.82
CA LYS A 7 44.07 21.54 10.25
C LYS A 7 43.26 20.40 10.87
N ASP A 8 43.92 19.48 11.56
CA ASP A 8 43.22 18.49 12.36
C ASP A 8 42.68 19.19 13.62
N ILE A 9 41.35 19.24 13.74
CA ILE A 9 40.66 20.00 14.79
C ILE A 9 39.77 19.03 15.55
N ASN A 10 39.95 18.97 16.86
CA ASN A 10 39.01 18.28 17.74
C ASN A 10 37.66 19.01 17.71
N ILE A 11 36.65 18.40 17.08
CA ILE A 11 35.31 18.98 16.94
C ILE A 11 34.66 19.21 18.31
N ASP A 12 35.02 18.42 19.33
CA ASP A 12 34.43 18.56 20.66
C ASP A 12 34.87 19.84 21.37
N GLU A 13 36.06 20.34 21.05
CA GLU A 13 36.68 21.56 21.58
C GLU A 13 36.51 22.78 20.66
N TYR A 14 36.07 22.57 19.41
CA TYR A 14 35.88 23.64 18.43
C TYR A 14 34.68 24.51 18.79
N LYS A 15 34.93 25.74 19.27
CA LYS A 15 33.92 26.78 19.55
C LYS A 15 32.66 26.23 20.26
N PRO A 16 32.77 25.70 21.49
CA PRO A 16 31.65 25.06 22.18
C PRO A 16 30.45 25.99 22.43
N GLU A 17 30.70 27.29 22.53
CA GLU A 17 29.68 28.32 22.72
C GLU A 17 28.86 28.64 21.45
N SER A 18 29.34 28.23 20.27
CA SER A 18 28.64 28.48 19.01
C SER A 18 27.36 27.65 18.93
N ARG A 19 26.21 28.31 18.75
CA ARG A 19 24.91 27.62 18.60
C ARG A 19 24.91 26.68 17.40
N GLY A 20 25.71 26.96 16.37
CA GLY A 20 25.92 26.09 15.23
C GLY A 20 26.60 24.76 15.58
N VAL A 21 27.65 24.81 16.40
CA VAL A 21 28.35 23.60 16.90
C VAL A 21 27.43 22.79 17.81
N GLN A 22 26.67 23.47 18.68
CA GLN A 22 25.69 22.81 19.53
C GLN A 22 24.58 22.12 18.71
N ALA A 23 24.06 22.78 17.68
CA ALA A 23 23.10 22.19 16.75
C ALA A 23 23.69 20.95 16.05
N TYR A 24 24.94 21.02 15.62
CA TYR A 24 25.62 19.88 15.02
C TYR A 24 25.75 18.68 15.99
N LYS A 25 26.17 18.92 17.24
CA LYS A 25 26.25 17.85 18.26
C LYS A 25 24.87 17.22 18.51
N ARG A 26 23.82 18.04 18.57
CA ARG A 26 22.42 17.58 18.67
C ARG A 26 21.99 16.74 17.48
N LEU A 27 22.34 17.11 16.25
CA LEU A 27 21.99 16.33 15.05
C LEU A 27 22.52 14.90 15.13
N PHE A 28 23.79 14.72 15.50
CA PHE A 28 24.39 13.40 15.57
C PHE A 28 23.75 12.53 16.67
N LEU A 29 23.47 13.14 17.82
CA LEU A 29 22.75 12.47 18.91
C LEU A 29 21.33 12.08 18.48
N LEU A 30 20.60 12.97 17.82
CA LEU A 30 19.26 12.71 17.30
C LEU A 30 19.24 11.56 16.28
N ILE A 31 20.23 11.47 15.40
CA ILE A 31 20.35 10.34 14.45
C ILE A 31 20.54 9.02 15.20
N GLY A 32 21.44 8.98 16.19
CA GLY A 32 21.68 7.77 16.98
C GLY A 32 20.43 7.33 17.75
N VAL A 33 19.78 8.27 18.43
CA VAL A 33 18.51 8.04 19.14
C VAL A 33 17.44 7.54 18.17
N PHE A 34 17.29 8.18 17.01
CA PHE A 34 16.31 7.79 16.00
C PHE A 34 16.49 6.34 15.54
N ILE A 35 17.73 5.91 15.26
CA ILE A 35 18.01 4.53 14.82
C ILE A 35 17.58 3.53 15.89
N ILE A 36 17.96 3.77 17.16
CA ILE A 36 17.63 2.89 18.27
C ILE A 36 16.11 2.81 18.46
N TYR A 37 15.42 3.96 18.44
CA TYR A 37 13.97 4.01 18.58
C TYR A 37 13.25 3.31 17.43
N THR A 38 13.69 3.54 16.18
CA THR A 38 13.09 2.91 14.99
C THR A 38 13.23 1.40 15.09
N VAL A 39 14.43 0.88 15.34
CA VAL A 39 14.65 -0.58 15.47
C VAL A 39 13.84 -1.18 16.62
N SER A 40 13.77 -0.48 17.76
CA SER A 40 13.00 -0.94 18.91
C SER A 40 11.49 -0.95 18.63
N PHE A 41 10.99 0.08 17.94
CA PHE A 41 9.57 0.22 17.62
C PHE A 41 9.12 -0.78 16.55
N GLU A 42 9.96 -1.03 15.54
CA GLU A 42 9.80 -2.14 14.60
C GLU A 42 9.69 -3.46 15.34
N PHE A 43 10.69 -3.79 16.17
CA PHE A 43 10.70 -5.02 16.94
C PHE A 43 9.45 -5.20 17.80
N LEU A 44 9.05 -4.16 18.54
CA LEU A 44 7.84 -4.19 19.38
C LEU A 44 6.57 -4.40 18.55
N THR A 45 6.47 -3.75 17.38
CA THR A 45 5.32 -3.89 16.49
C THR A 45 5.21 -5.32 15.97
N TYR A 46 6.30 -5.88 15.42
CA TYR A 46 6.32 -7.28 14.97
C TYR A 46 6.06 -8.25 16.11
N PHE A 47 6.70 -8.06 17.26
CA PHE A 47 6.49 -8.91 18.43
C PHE A 47 5.02 -8.93 18.86
N TRP A 48 4.36 -7.77 18.89
CA TRP A 48 2.95 -7.68 19.26
C TRP A 48 2.03 -8.33 18.21
N LEU A 49 2.26 -8.07 16.93
CA LEU A 49 1.47 -8.65 15.83
C LEU A 49 1.60 -10.17 15.76
N ILE A 50 2.82 -10.71 15.90
CA ILE A 50 3.07 -12.16 15.95
C ILE A 50 2.42 -12.78 17.18
N LYS A 51 2.60 -12.17 18.36
CA LYS A 51 2.00 -12.67 19.61
C LYS A 51 0.47 -12.74 19.55
N LYS A 52 -0.16 -11.84 18.78
CA LYS A 52 -1.61 -11.80 18.57
C LYS A 52 -2.09 -12.58 17.34
N ASN A 53 -1.18 -13.28 16.65
CA ASN A 53 -1.46 -14.03 15.43
C ASN A 53 -2.12 -13.18 14.32
N ILE A 54 -1.92 -11.86 14.34
CA ILE A 54 -2.63 -10.93 13.44
C ILE A 54 -2.23 -11.18 11.98
N PHE A 55 -0.97 -11.53 11.73
CA PHE A 55 -0.49 -11.82 10.38
C PHE A 55 -1.18 -13.00 9.70
N ASN A 56 -1.65 -13.98 10.47
CA ASN A 56 -2.30 -15.16 9.91
C ASN A 56 -3.82 -15.00 9.84
N ILE A 57 -4.40 -14.14 10.68
CA ILE A 57 -5.86 -13.99 10.79
C ILE A 57 -6.39 -12.86 9.89
N TYR A 58 -5.68 -11.73 9.81
CA TYR A 58 -6.23 -10.49 9.24
C TYR A 58 -5.43 -9.89 8.08
N LEU A 59 -4.22 -10.41 7.82
CA LEU A 59 -3.31 -9.79 6.89
C LEU A 59 -2.92 -10.76 5.78
N GLN A 60 -2.70 -10.22 4.58
CA GLN A 60 -2.25 -11.02 3.45
C GLN A 60 -0.81 -11.55 3.65
N PRO A 61 -0.40 -12.64 2.96
CA PRO A 61 0.92 -13.29 3.17
C PRO A 61 2.14 -12.37 3.02
N ARG A 62 2.03 -11.28 2.24
CA ARG A 62 3.10 -10.28 2.01
C ARG A 62 3.11 -9.14 3.02
N ALA A 63 2.14 -9.08 3.93
CA ALA A 63 1.97 -7.98 4.87
C ALA A 63 3.15 -7.83 5.84
N TYR A 64 3.92 -8.89 6.09
CA TYR A 64 5.14 -8.79 6.90
C TYR A 64 6.08 -7.71 6.40
N LEU A 65 6.29 -7.59 5.09
CA LEU A 65 7.20 -6.58 4.53
C LEU A 65 6.56 -5.18 4.56
N PHE A 66 5.26 -5.10 4.33
CA PHE A 66 4.51 -3.84 4.27
C PHE A 66 4.38 -3.19 5.64
N VAL A 67 4.12 -3.96 6.70
CA VAL A 67 4.08 -3.46 8.07
C VAL A 67 5.39 -2.75 8.43
N GLY A 68 6.55 -3.36 8.14
CA GLY A 68 7.84 -2.75 8.42
C GLY A 68 8.07 -1.46 7.61
N ILE A 69 7.68 -1.43 6.34
CA ILE A 69 7.78 -0.20 5.54
C ILE A 69 6.87 0.91 6.13
N GLY A 70 5.64 0.56 6.52
CA GLY A 70 4.69 1.50 7.12
C GLY A 70 5.17 2.07 8.45
N VAL A 71 5.68 1.21 9.35
CA VAL A 71 6.26 1.61 10.63
C VAL A 71 7.48 2.51 10.41
N PHE A 72 8.36 2.15 9.48
CA PHE A 72 9.51 2.96 9.11
C PHE A 72 9.09 4.35 8.59
N CYS A 73 8.04 4.44 7.77
CA CYS A 73 7.50 5.72 7.28
C CYS A 73 6.97 6.60 8.43
N ILE A 74 6.28 6.03 9.43
CA ILE A 74 5.84 6.74 10.63
C ILE A 74 7.05 7.28 11.41
N CYS A 75 8.03 6.42 11.66
CA CYS A 75 9.27 6.80 12.35
C CYS A 75 9.98 7.95 11.63
N LEU A 76 10.12 7.87 10.30
CA LEU A 76 10.71 8.94 9.48
C LEU A 76 9.91 10.25 9.54
N SER A 77 8.58 10.18 9.59
CA SER A 77 7.72 11.36 9.73
C SER A 77 7.99 12.07 11.07
N VAL A 78 7.98 11.32 12.17
CA VAL A 78 8.32 11.86 13.50
C VAL A 78 9.73 12.43 13.52
N PHE A 79 10.69 11.73 12.92
CA PHE A 79 12.07 12.20 12.83
C PHE A 79 12.21 13.51 12.06
N ASN A 80 11.48 13.67 10.95
CA ASN A 80 11.48 14.93 10.19
C ASN A 80 10.95 16.10 11.01
N VAL A 81 9.89 15.88 11.80
CA VAL A 81 9.34 16.89 12.71
C VAL A 81 10.38 17.24 13.78
N VAL A 82 10.97 16.24 14.43
CA VAL A 82 12.00 16.45 15.46
C VAL A 82 13.24 17.15 14.90
N LEU A 83 13.71 16.79 13.71
CA LEU A 83 14.81 17.48 13.03
C LEU A 83 14.47 18.93 12.68
N TYR A 84 13.23 19.19 12.26
CA TYR A 84 12.78 20.54 11.95
C TYR A 84 12.86 21.44 13.19
N PHE A 85 12.24 21.02 14.30
CA PHE A 85 12.21 21.81 15.53
C PHE A 85 13.56 21.82 16.26
N GLY A 86 14.28 20.70 16.28
CA GLY A 86 15.52 20.53 17.01
C GLY A 86 16.75 21.15 16.35
N ILE A 87 16.78 21.20 15.00
CA ILE A 87 17.94 21.64 14.23
C ILE A 87 17.60 22.77 13.27
N THR A 88 16.65 22.56 12.36
CA THR A 88 16.39 23.51 11.27
C THR A 88 15.95 24.88 11.79
N ARG A 89 14.98 24.90 12.71
CA ARG A 89 14.49 26.13 13.35
C ARG A 89 15.56 26.81 14.21
N VAL A 90 16.44 26.04 14.85
CA VAL A 90 17.58 26.60 15.60
C VAL A 90 18.53 27.30 14.65
N LEU A 91 18.91 26.63 13.55
CA LEU A 91 19.79 27.18 12.53
C LEU A 91 19.18 28.39 11.81
N GLU A 92 17.88 28.44 11.56
CA GLU A 92 17.22 29.62 10.97
C GLU A 92 17.49 30.89 11.80
N ASN A 93 17.45 30.76 13.13
CA ASN A 93 17.68 31.84 14.09
C ASN A 93 19.16 32.10 14.41
N CYS A 94 20.10 31.35 13.82
CA CYS A 94 21.54 31.54 14.03
C CYS A 94 22.13 32.61 13.10
N THR A 95 23.24 33.22 13.53
CA THR A 95 24.05 34.13 12.71
C THR A 95 24.72 33.38 11.54
N ILE A 96 25.32 34.12 10.61
CA ILE A 96 25.98 33.53 9.44
C ILE A 96 27.26 32.78 9.86
N GLU A 97 27.96 33.29 10.87
CA GLU A 97 29.13 32.67 11.50
C GLU A 97 28.74 31.35 12.18
N GLU A 98 27.65 31.33 12.93
CA GLU A 98 27.16 30.10 13.57
C GLU A 98 26.72 29.07 12.51
N LYS A 99 26.09 29.50 11.42
CA LYS A 99 25.76 28.61 10.27
C LYS A 99 27.01 28.07 9.60
N LEU A 100 28.08 28.86 9.51
CA LEU A 100 29.39 28.44 9.01
C LEU A 100 30.00 27.37 9.93
N ASP A 101 30.00 27.61 11.24
CA ASP A 101 30.54 26.67 12.23
C ASP A 101 29.80 25.32 12.18
N TYR A 102 28.47 25.33 12.03
CA TYR A 102 27.67 24.12 11.82
C TYR A 102 28.13 23.35 10.58
N ASN A 103 28.18 24.00 9.41
CA ASN A 103 28.57 23.35 8.17
C ASN A 103 30.03 22.86 8.20
N PHE A 104 30.91 23.58 8.88
CA PHE A 104 32.31 23.19 9.08
C PHE A 104 32.42 21.89 9.89
N CYS A 105 31.68 21.76 10.99
CA CYS A 105 31.64 20.52 11.79
C CYS A 105 31.07 19.33 10.99
N VAL A 106 30.05 19.56 10.18
CA VAL A 106 29.50 18.55 9.26
C VAL A 106 30.57 18.11 8.25
N TYR A 107 31.31 19.05 7.67
CA TYR A 107 32.39 18.76 6.73
C TYR A 107 33.50 17.91 7.37
N LYS A 108 33.97 18.28 8.56
CA LYS A 108 35.08 17.59 9.24
C LYS A 108 34.75 16.15 9.63
N LYS A 109 33.53 15.85 10.09
CA LYS A 109 33.14 14.47 10.46
C LYS A 109 32.72 13.61 9.27
N SER A 110 32.39 14.23 8.14
CA SER A 110 32.20 13.51 6.89
C SER A 110 33.53 12.86 6.47
N LYS A 111 33.71 11.57 6.78
CA LYS A 111 34.87 10.76 6.31
C LYS A 111 35.10 10.83 4.80
N ARG A 112 34.11 11.30 4.02
CA ARG A 112 34.22 11.60 2.59
C ARG A 112 34.83 12.99 2.39
N LYS A 113 36.07 13.05 1.87
CA LYS A 113 36.79 14.29 1.47
C LYS A 113 36.07 15.17 0.44
N LYS A 114 34.94 14.72 -0.13
CA LYS A 114 34.22 15.40 -1.23
C LYS A 114 32.72 15.55 -0.95
N ASN A 115 32.37 16.15 0.18
CA ASN A 115 30.97 16.54 0.42
C ASN A 115 30.68 17.90 -0.22
N ASN A 116 30.57 17.91 -1.55
CA ASN A 116 30.49 19.11 -2.37
C ASN A 116 29.36 20.06 -1.95
N ASN A 117 28.23 19.52 -1.47
CA ASN A 117 27.10 20.32 -1.01
C ASN A 117 27.44 21.11 0.25
N VAL A 118 28.13 20.48 1.21
CA VAL A 118 28.55 21.13 2.45
C VAL A 118 29.62 22.19 2.13
N LEU A 119 30.58 21.86 1.27
CA LEU A 119 31.58 22.83 0.79
C LEU A 119 30.93 24.02 0.05
N THR A 120 29.90 23.78 -0.76
CA THR A 120 29.12 24.84 -1.40
C THR A 120 28.42 25.70 -0.37
N ALA A 121 27.79 25.10 0.65
CA ALA A 121 27.13 25.85 1.73
C ALA A 121 28.12 26.69 2.54
N ILE A 122 29.32 26.17 2.79
CA ILE A 122 30.43 26.90 3.41
C ILE A 122 30.86 28.08 2.53
N ALA A 123 31.07 27.86 1.23
CA ALA A 123 31.41 28.92 0.28
C ALA A 123 30.34 30.03 0.24
N CYS A 124 29.06 29.66 0.23
CA CYS A 124 27.94 30.60 0.30
C CYS A 124 27.92 31.39 1.62
N ASN A 125 28.23 30.76 2.76
CA ASN A 125 28.32 31.46 4.04
C ASN A 125 29.47 32.45 4.04
N TYR A 126 30.65 32.09 3.50
CA TYR A 126 31.76 33.03 3.33
C TYR A 126 31.43 34.20 2.41
N ALA A 127 30.75 33.93 1.29
CA ALA A 127 30.33 34.98 0.36
C ALA A 127 29.41 36.01 1.04
N ARG A 128 28.50 35.54 1.91
CA ARG A 128 27.64 36.44 2.71
C ARG A 128 28.39 37.27 3.74
N MET A 129 29.52 36.76 4.22
CA MET A 129 30.40 37.48 5.14
C MET A 129 31.38 38.40 4.39
N GLY A 130 31.32 38.48 3.05
CA GLY A 130 32.28 39.22 2.23
C GLY A 130 33.69 38.60 2.18
N ASN A 131 33.86 37.36 2.66
CA ASN A 131 35.16 36.72 2.75
C ASN A 131 35.50 35.95 1.46
N LYS A 132 36.10 36.64 0.49
CA LYS A 132 36.52 36.06 -0.80
C LYS A 132 37.53 34.93 -0.65
N GLU A 133 38.51 35.08 0.25
CA GLU A 133 39.58 34.09 0.43
C GLU A 133 39.04 32.77 1.03
N GLY A 134 38.19 32.86 2.06
CA GLY A 134 37.51 31.69 2.62
C GLY A 134 36.60 30.98 1.61
N CYS A 135 35.92 31.77 0.76
CA CYS A 135 35.12 31.23 -0.35
C CYS A 135 36.01 30.47 -1.35
N LYS A 136 37.13 31.06 -1.77
CA LYS A 136 38.10 30.45 -2.70
C LYS A 136 38.67 29.13 -2.16
N GLN A 137 39.00 29.08 -0.87
CA GLN A 137 39.49 27.87 -0.21
C GLN A 137 38.42 26.76 -0.15
N ALA A 138 37.16 27.11 0.12
CA ALA A 138 36.07 26.12 0.11
C ALA A 138 35.80 25.57 -1.30
N LEU A 139 35.91 26.43 -2.33
CA LEU A 139 35.70 26.05 -3.73
C LEU A 139 36.82 25.17 -4.30
N SER A 140 38.07 25.34 -3.85
CA SER A 140 39.20 24.53 -4.32
C SER A 140 39.11 23.06 -3.90
N LEU A 141 38.37 22.78 -2.82
CA LEU A 141 38.14 21.43 -2.30
C LEU A 141 37.02 20.67 -3.02
N LEU A 142 36.27 21.32 -3.93
CA LEU A 142 35.20 20.70 -4.69
C LEU A 142 35.75 19.72 -5.74
N SER A 143 35.01 18.64 -6.01
CA SER A 143 35.36 17.72 -7.09
C SER A 143 35.22 18.37 -8.47
N LYS A 144 36.11 18.03 -9.40
CA LYS A 144 36.11 18.54 -10.78
C LYS A 144 34.77 18.36 -11.52
N GLU A 145 34.00 17.31 -11.24
CA GLU A 145 32.74 16.99 -11.91
C GLU A 145 31.53 17.80 -11.39
N TYR A 146 31.71 18.64 -10.36
CA TYR A 146 30.61 19.31 -9.68
C TYR A 146 30.47 20.76 -10.15
N HIS A 147 29.40 21.04 -10.90
CA HIS A 147 29.16 22.34 -11.56
C HIS A 147 27.73 22.88 -11.42
N PRO A 148 27.20 23.07 -10.20
CA PRO A 148 25.96 23.82 -10.07
C PRO A 148 26.15 25.28 -10.48
N LYS A 149 25.08 25.87 -11.04
CA LYS A 149 25.04 27.27 -11.51
C LYS A 149 25.59 28.27 -10.49
N ILE A 150 25.30 28.05 -9.20
CA ILE A 150 25.76 28.93 -8.13
C ILE A 150 27.29 29.04 -8.04
N LEU A 151 28.04 28.02 -8.47
CA LEU A 151 29.51 28.10 -8.48
C LEU A 151 30.01 29.09 -9.52
N THR A 152 29.31 29.21 -10.65
CA THR A 152 29.66 30.18 -11.68
C THR A 152 29.46 31.60 -11.16
N ASP A 153 28.36 31.83 -10.44
CA ASP A 153 28.05 33.13 -9.84
C ASP A 153 29.05 33.47 -8.71
N LEU A 154 29.40 32.49 -7.85
CA LEU A 154 30.42 32.66 -6.81
C LEU A 154 31.82 32.93 -7.40
N LYS A 155 32.23 32.22 -8.46
CA LYS A 155 33.52 32.44 -9.13
C LYS A 155 33.58 33.85 -9.74
N LYS A 156 32.53 34.26 -10.45
CA LYS A 156 32.44 35.62 -11.00
C LYS A 156 32.58 36.71 -9.95
N TRP A 157 31.98 36.51 -8.77
CA TRP A 157 32.12 37.45 -7.65
C TRP A 157 33.51 37.42 -7.00
N ILE A 158 34.15 36.25 -6.89
CA ILE A 158 35.54 36.17 -6.39
C ILE A 158 36.49 36.96 -7.29
N ASP A 159 36.27 36.89 -8.61
CA ASP A 159 37.08 37.57 -9.62
C ASP A 159 36.68 39.04 -9.86
N SER A 160 35.57 39.51 -9.26
CA SER A 160 35.13 40.91 -9.37
C SER A 160 35.76 41.79 -8.28
N ASP A 161 35.75 43.10 -8.48
CA ASP A 161 36.19 44.09 -7.49
C ASP A 161 35.11 44.38 -6.42
N GLU A 162 33.95 43.72 -6.46
CA GLU A 162 32.85 43.98 -5.53
C GLU A 162 33.10 43.34 -4.16
N ASP A 163 32.99 44.10 -3.08
CA ASP A 163 33.21 43.60 -1.72
C ASP A 163 32.04 42.76 -1.19
N THR A 164 30.83 42.98 -1.69
CA THR A 164 29.61 42.33 -1.21
C THR A 164 29.01 41.43 -2.28
N PHE A 165 28.71 40.18 -1.92
CA PHE A 165 28.01 39.26 -2.81
C PHE A 165 26.51 39.58 -2.87
N ASP A 166 25.92 39.61 -4.08
CA ASP A 166 24.47 39.76 -4.25
C ASP A 166 23.73 38.54 -3.68
N THR A 167 23.24 38.68 -2.45
CA THR A 167 22.53 37.63 -1.73
C THR A 167 21.21 37.20 -2.40
N SER A 168 20.67 37.97 -3.34
CA SER A 168 19.48 37.59 -4.11
C SER A 168 19.75 36.41 -5.07
N LEU A 169 21.00 36.26 -5.50
CA LEU A 169 21.46 35.12 -6.32
C LEU A 169 21.49 33.82 -5.51
N LEU A 170 21.65 33.92 -4.19
CA LEU A 170 21.46 32.81 -3.25
C LEU A 170 19.96 32.64 -2.98
N LYS A 171 19.17 32.30 -4.00
CA LYS A 171 17.73 32.01 -3.88
C LYS A 171 17.48 30.89 -2.86
N LEU A 172 17.39 31.23 -1.58
CA LEU A 172 16.85 30.36 -0.55
C LEU A 172 15.35 30.39 -0.69
N LYS A 173 14.80 29.37 -1.35
CA LYS A 173 13.41 29.00 -1.08
C LYS A 173 13.29 28.78 0.43
N LYS A 174 12.42 29.54 1.10
CA LYS A 174 12.05 29.32 2.51
C LYS A 174 11.73 27.82 2.68
N ARG A 175 12.57 27.11 3.44
CA ARG A 175 12.50 25.65 3.62
C ARG A 175 11.37 25.21 4.57
N GLY A 176 10.81 26.13 5.36
CA GLY A 176 9.89 25.81 6.45
C GLY A 176 8.60 25.08 6.07
N ALA A 177 7.92 25.45 4.98
CA ALA A 177 6.67 24.81 4.58
C ALA A 177 6.87 23.39 4.00
N GLY A 178 8.10 23.06 3.54
CA GLY A 178 8.39 21.78 2.90
C GLY A 178 8.50 20.62 3.88
N THR A 179 8.99 20.86 5.10
CA THR A 179 9.27 19.78 6.06
C THR A 179 8.02 19.28 6.77
N THR A 180 7.08 20.16 7.08
CA THR A 180 5.76 19.75 7.61
C THR A 180 4.97 19.01 6.54
N ALA A 181 4.92 19.56 5.31
CA ALA A 181 4.27 18.90 4.18
C ALA A 181 4.88 17.52 3.88
N SER A 182 6.21 17.37 3.92
CA SER A 182 6.84 16.06 3.72
C SER A 182 6.51 15.06 4.83
N SER A 183 6.32 15.52 6.07
CA SER A 183 5.94 14.66 7.19
C SER A 183 4.51 14.16 7.04
N PHE A 184 3.58 15.03 6.62
CA PHE A 184 2.20 14.62 6.28
C PHE A 184 2.17 13.62 5.12
N MET A 185 2.96 13.85 4.06
CA MET A 185 3.04 12.91 2.95
C MET A 185 3.54 11.52 3.39
N LEU A 186 4.55 11.45 4.27
CA LEU A 186 5.01 10.17 4.82
C LEU A 186 3.95 9.44 5.64
N LEU A 187 3.06 10.15 6.32
CA LEU A 187 1.94 9.55 7.03
C LEU A 187 0.88 9.01 6.05
N ILE A 188 0.56 9.76 4.99
CA ILE A 188 -0.34 9.29 3.93
C ILE A 188 0.22 8.02 3.26
N ILE A 189 1.53 7.99 3.00
CA ILE A 189 2.22 6.82 2.46
C ILE A 189 2.13 5.65 3.43
N ALA A 190 2.37 5.88 4.73
CA ALA A 190 2.23 4.83 5.74
C ALA A 190 0.79 4.25 5.74
N VAL A 191 -0.24 5.11 5.66
CA VAL A 191 -1.64 4.66 5.55
C VAL A 191 -1.86 3.82 4.30
N GLY A 192 -1.33 4.23 3.13
CA GLY A 192 -1.45 3.44 1.90
C GLY A 192 -0.71 2.11 1.94
N VAL A 193 0.45 2.05 2.60
CA VAL A 193 1.19 0.80 2.79
C VAL A 193 0.46 -0.13 3.76
N PHE A 194 -0.09 0.41 4.86
CA PHE A 194 -0.87 -0.39 5.81
C PHE A 194 -2.19 -0.88 5.23
N SER A 195 -2.88 -0.07 4.41
CA SER A 195 -4.08 -0.55 3.73
C SER A 195 -3.74 -1.63 2.70
N SER A 196 -2.55 -1.60 2.10
CA SER A 196 -2.03 -2.73 1.31
C SER A 196 -1.71 -3.97 2.17
N CYS A 197 -1.80 -3.96 3.49
CA CYS A 197 -1.65 -5.18 4.30
C CYS A 197 -2.94 -6.02 4.39
N LEU A 198 -4.10 -5.42 4.10
CA LEU A 198 -5.40 -6.07 4.15
C LEU A 198 -5.65 -6.84 2.86
N SER A 199 -6.47 -7.90 2.91
CA SER A 199 -6.96 -8.52 1.69
C SER A 199 -7.88 -7.56 0.94
N SER A 200 -7.86 -7.65 -0.38
CA SER A 200 -8.74 -6.82 -1.22
C SER A 200 -10.20 -7.26 -1.08
N SER A 201 -10.43 -8.57 -0.87
CA SER A 201 -11.73 -9.12 -0.49
C SER A 201 -12.24 -8.48 0.80
N ASP A 202 -11.43 -8.49 1.87
CA ASP A 202 -11.83 -7.95 3.18
C ASP A 202 -12.21 -6.46 3.10
N ILE A 203 -11.52 -5.69 2.26
CA ILE A 203 -11.85 -4.26 2.05
C ILE A 203 -13.16 -4.12 1.28
N ILE A 204 -13.37 -4.92 0.23
CA ILE A 204 -14.59 -4.87 -0.59
C ILE A 204 -15.82 -5.32 0.22
N TYR A 205 -15.69 -6.37 1.02
CA TYR A 205 -16.78 -6.93 1.85
C TYR A 205 -16.92 -6.26 3.22
N SER A 206 -16.16 -5.20 3.50
CA SER A 206 -16.22 -4.46 4.78
C SER A 206 -17.49 -3.62 4.98
N GLY A 207 -18.38 -3.57 3.98
CA GLY A 207 -19.59 -2.73 3.98
C GLY A 207 -19.30 -1.23 3.82
N LEU A 208 -18.07 -0.87 3.42
CA LEU A 208 -17.71 0.50 3.08
C LEU A 208 -18.34 0.91 1.74
N SER A 209 -18.64 2.20 1.57
CA SER A 209 -19.14 2.68 0.29
C SER A 209 -18.08 2.58 -0.81
N ASP A 210 -18.52 2.36 -2.05
CA ASP A 210 -17.64 2.26 -3.23
C ASP A 210 -16.68 3.44 -3.37
N SER A 211 -17.15 4.64 -2.98
CA SER A 211 -16.32 5.85 -2.94
C SER A 211 -15.17 5.75 -1.94
N ILE A 212 -15.40 5.16 -0.76
CA ILE A 212 -14.35 4.94 0.25
C ILE A 212 -13.38 3.88 -0.22
N ILE A 213 -13.89 2.78 -0.79
CA ILE A 213 -13.09 1.68 -1.35
C ILE A 213 -12.15 2.20 -2.45
N SER A 214 -12.65 3.00 -3.39
CA SER A 214 -11.79 3.60 -4.42
C SER A 214 -10.80 4.61 -3.86
N ILE A 215 -11.16 5.41 -2.85
CA ILE A 215 -10.19 6.28 -2.16
C ILE A 215 -9.06 5.44 -1.55
N ILE A 216 -9.36 4.30 -0.92
CA ILE A 216 -8.35 3.39 -0.37
C ILE A 216 -7.43 2.88 -1.48
N GLY A 217 -7.99 2.40 -2.61
CA GLY A 217 -7.22 1.94 -3.76
C GLY A 217 -6.30 3.02 -4.35
N ILE A 218 -6.79 4.26 -4.47
CA ILE A 218 -5.99 5.40 -4.95
C ILE A 218 -4.86 5.72 -3.97
N ILE A 219 -5.12 5.69 -2.66
CA ILE A 219 -4.10 5.93 -1.62
C ILE A 219 -3.01 4.84 -1.68
N GLN A 220 -3.39 3.57 -1.87
CA GLN A 220 -2.44 2.47 -2.05
C GLN A 220 -1.55 2.70 -3.28
N ALA A 221 -2.14 2.95 -4.45
CA ALA A 221 -1.40 3.18 -5.69
C ALA A 221 -0.47 4.40 -5.58
N GLY A 222 -0.94 5.48 -4.95
CA GLY A 222 -0.14 6.68 -4.68
C GLY A 222 1.04 6.42 -3.74
N ALA A 223 0.86 5.60 -2.70
CA ALA A 223 1.93 5.21 -1.78
C ALA A 223 3.04 4.42 -2.50
N TRP A 224 2.67 3.44 -3.32
CA TRP A 224 3.62 2.63 -4.09
C TRP A 224 4.35 3.45 -5.16
N LEU A 225 3.66 4.35 -5.85
CA LEU A 225 4.30 5.30 -6.76
C LEU A 225 5.39 6.10 -6.04
N TYR A 226 5.08 6.64 -4.87
CA TYR A 226 6.02 7.46 -4.11
C TYR A 226 7.26 6.65 -3.70
N ILE A 227 7.07 5.43 -3.18
CA ILE A 227 8.16 4.53 -2.79
C ILE A 227 9.04 4.22 -4.01
N THR A 228 8.45 3.88 -5.15
CA THR A 228 9.17 3.59 -6.40
C THR A 228 9.97 4.80 -6.88
N MET A 229 9.40 6.00 -6.84
CA MET A 229 10.11 7.24 -7.16
C MET A 229 11.26 7.53 -6.20
N TYR A 230 11.09 7.23 -4.91
CA TYR A 230 12.15 7.38 -3.93
C TYR A 230 13.32 6.41 -4.20
N ILE A 231 13.01 5.13 -4.49
CA ILE A 231 14.01 4.12 -4.82
C ILE A 231 14.77 4.51 -6.08
N ILE A 232 14.08 4.93 -7.14
CA ILE A 232 14.71 5.40 -8.38
C ILE A 232 15.63 6.59 -8.10
N GLY A 233 15.17 7.57 -7.32
CA GLY A 233 15.99 8.70 -6.90
C GLY A 233 17.23 8.28 -6.09
N PHE A 234 17.08 7.31 -5.20
CA PHE A 234 18.16 6.76 -4.39
C PHE A 234 19.19 5.98 -5.24
N LEU A 235 18.74 5.19 -6.20
CA LEU A 235 19.61 4.52 -7.16
C LEU A 235 20.39 5.53 -8.01
N ILE A 236 19.71 6.56 -8.52
CA ILE A 236 20.36 7.67 -9.22
C ILE A 236 21.39 8.36 -8.31
N TYR A 237 21.12 8.50 -7.01
CA TYR A 237 22.07 9.08 -6.06
C TYR A 237 23.30 8.17 -5.81
N ILE A 238 23.10 6.86 -5.68
CA ILE A 238 24.20 5.90 -5.47
C ILE A 238 25.09 5.80 -6.72
N PHE A 239 24.47 5.60 -7.90
CA PHE A 239 25.20 5.42 -9.16
C PHE A 239 25.69 6.76 -9.73
N GLY A 240 24.92 7.83 -9.53
CA GLY A 240 25.29 9.19 -9.88
C GLY A 240 26.17 9.82 -8.81
N LYS A 241 27.48 9.52 -8.86
CA LYS A 241 28.52 10.14 -8.03
C LYS A 241 28.23 11.63 -7.76
N ASN A 242 27.85 11.95 -6.52
CA ASN A 242 27.88 13.30 -5.93
C ASN A 242 26.94 14.39 -6.52
N SER A 243 25.72 14.04 -6.92
CA SER A 243 24.93 14.93 -7.78
C SER A 243 23.57 15.39 -7.22
N ILE A 244 23.45 15.75 -5.93
CA ILE A 244 22.17 16.33 -5.41
C ILE A 244 21.77 17.61 -6.17
N PHE A 245 22.74 18.42 -6.62
CA PHE A 245 22.47 19.58 -7.47
C PHE A 245 22.19 19.21 -8.94
N THR A 246 22.76 18.12 -9.44
CA THR A 246 22.46 17.61 -10.79
C THR A 246 21.08 16.96 -10.80
N GLY A 247 20.64 16.33 -9.71
CA GLY A 247 19.27 15.85 -9.52
C GLY A 247 18.26 16.98 -9.60
N ALA A 248 18.49 18.13 -8.93
CA ALA A 248 17.59 19.28 -9.05
C ALA A 248 17.57 19.91 -10.46
N TYR A 249 18.71 19.87 -11.17
CA TYR A 249 18.84 20.35 -12.55
C TYR A 249 18.20 19.37 -13.56
N PHE A 250 18.43 18.08 -13.39
CA PHE A 250 17.84 16.97 -14.14
C PHE A 250 16.33 16.95 -13.93
N LEU A 251 15.85 16.98 -12.69
CA LEU A 251 14.43 17.13 -12.39
C LEU A 251 13.85 18.36 -13.06
N ARG A 252 14.57 19.48 -13.16
CA ARG A 252 14.04 20.71 -13.77
C ARG A 252 13.94 20.65 -15.29
N ASN A 253 14.91 20.03 -15.97
CA ASN A 253 14.94 19.96 -17.43
C ASN A 253 14.12 18.79 -17.98
N TYR A 254 13.97 17.71 -17.22
CA TYR A 254 13.21 16.52 -17.60
C TYR A 254 11.88 16.40 -16.86
N ARG A 255 11.33 17.51 -16.31
CA ARG A 255 10.05 17.50 -15.53
C ARG A 255 8.94 16.78 -16.27
N ALA A 256 8.75 17.10 -17.55
CA ALA A 256 7.69 16.52 -18.36
C ALA A 256 7.89 15.00 -18.55
N GLY A 257 9.12 14.56 -18.83
CA GLY A 257 9.44 13.14 -18.98
C GLY A 257 9.29 12.35 -17.68
N ILE A 258 9.76 12.90 -16.55
CA ILE A 258 9.61 12.27 -15.24
C ILE A 258 8.15 12.21 -14.81
N MET A 259 7.37 13.28 -15.05
CA MET A 259 5.93 13.29 -14.80
C MET A 259 5.22 12.23 -15.64
N LEU A 260 5.57 12.09 -16.92
CA LEU A 260 4.98 11.09 -17.80
C LEU A 260 5.33 9.67 -17.34
N ILE A 261 6.58 9.40 -16.95
CA ILE A 261 6.98 8.12 -16.36
C ILE A 261 6.23 7.85 -15.05
N ALA A 262 6.11 8.85 -14.17
CA ALA A 262 5.37 8.70 -12.91
C ALA A 262 3.88 8.42 -13.16
N ILE A 263 3.26 9.07 -14.15
CA ILE A 263 1.88 8.80 -14.56
C ILE A 263 1.74 7.38 -15.11
N LEU A 264 2.67 6.91 -15.95
CA LEU A 264 2.65 5.54 -16.46
C LEU A 264 2.79 4.50 -15.34
N ILE A 265 3.70 4.73 -14.39
CA ILE A 265 3.86 3.86 -13.22
C ILE A 265 2.61 3.90 -12.34
N LEU A 266 1.98 5.07 -12.16
CA LEU A 266 0.74 5.19 -11.41
C LEU A 266 -0.40 4.42 -12.08
N LEU A 267 -0.56 4.57 -13.39
CA LEU A 267 -1.57 3.85 -14.17
C LEU A 267 -1.35 2.34 -14.10
N LEU A 268 -0.08 1.88 -14.14
CA LEU A 268 0.27 0.48 -13.95
C LEU A 268 -0.11 -0.03 -12.54
N TYR A 269 0.14 0.77 -11.49
CA TYR A 269 -0.28 0.40 -10.14
C TYR A 269 -1.79 0.39 -9.99
N CYS A 270 -2.50 1.35 -10.59
CA CYS A 270 -3.96 1.35 -10.60
C CYS A 270 -4.51 0.14 -11.37
N SER A 271 -3.90 -0.25 -12.49
CA SER A 271 -4.39 -1.35 -13.34
C SER A 271 -4.15 -2.74 -12.76
N ILE A 272 -3.25 -2.89 -11.79
CA ILE A 272 -2.97 -4.17 -11.11
C ILE A 272 -3.59 -4.19 -9.70
N ASN A 273 -4.13 -3.06 -9.24
CA ASN A 273 -4.74 -2.99 -7.92
C ASN A 273 -6.20 -3.49 -7.98
N PRO A 274 -6.52 -4.64 -7.35
CA PRO A 274 -7.85 -5.23 -7.42
C PRO A 274 -8.94 -4.34 -6.81
N ILE A 275 -8.63 -3.53 -5.79
CA ILE A 275 -9.57 -2.58 -5.18
C ILE A 275 -9.93 -1.46 -6.17
N VAL A 276 -8.94 -1.00 -6.93
CA VAL A 276 -9.15 0.01 -7.97
C VAL A 276 -9.96 -0.59 -9.12
N GLN A 277 -9.62 -1.80 -9.56
CA GLN A 277 -10.37 -2.51 -10.61
C GLN A 277 -11.83 -2.71 -10.23
N TYR A 278 -12.12 -3.19 -9.01
CA TYR A 278 -13.47 -3.34 -8.48
C TYR A 278 -14.31 -2.06 -8.60
N THR A 279 -13.69 -0.89 -8.40
CA THR A 279 -14.45 0.37 -8.46
C THR A 279 -14.62 0.91 -9.89
N PHE A 280 -13.79 0.47 -10.84
CA PHE A 280 -13.87 0.87 -12.25
C PHE A 280 -14.71 -0.09 -13.10
N GLU A 281 -14.85 -1.34 -12.66
CA GLU A 281 -15.89 -2.25 -13.10
C GLU A 281 -17.22 -1.75 -12.53
N SER A 282 -17.76 -0.73 -13.20
CA SER A 282 -19.12 -0.25 -12.98
C SER A 282 -20.07 -1.45 -12.90
N LYS A 283 -20.69 -1.67 -11.74
CA LYS A 283 -22.00 -2.35 -11.72
C LYS A 283 -22.85 -1.68 -12.80
N PRO A 284 -23.50 -2.43 -13.71
CA PRO A 284 -24.35 -1.82 -14.71
C PRO A 284 -25.33 -0.89 -14.00
N GLU A 285 -25.35 0.37 -14.43
CA GLU A 285 -26.32 1.35 -13.98
C GLU A 285 -27.72 0.75 -14.18
N GLU A 286 -28.41 0.42 -13.10
CA GLU A 286 -29.86 0.42 -13.10
C GLU A 286 -30.29 1.86 -13.41
N ASN A 287 -30.44 2.15 -14.70
CA ASN A 287 -31.12 3.33 -15.16
C ASN A 287 -32.58 3.19 -14.76
N ASP A 288 -32.89 3.91 -13.69
CA ASP A 288 -34.20 4.27 -13.18
C ASP A 288 -35.19 4.57 -14.32
N SER A 289 -36.11 3.63 -14.57
CA SER A 289 -37.44 3.97 -15.05
C SER A 289 -38.48 3.30 -14.16
N SER A 290 -38.79 3.98 -13.06
CA SER A 290 -40.10 3.99 -12.39
C SER A 290 -40.76 2.62 -12.18
N THR A 291 -40.82 2.14 -10.94
CA THR A 291 -42.05 2.22 -10.13
C THR A 291 -41.71 1.89 -8.68
N GLU A 292 -42.01 2.85 -7.81
CA GLU A 292 -42.21 2.75 -6.37
C GLU A 292 -42.72 1.37 -5.91
N TYR A 293 -41.94 0.61 -5.12
CA TYR A 293 -42.44 -0.14 -3.97
C TYR A 293 -41.33 -0.31 -2.92
N SER A 294 -41.64 0.23 -1.74
CA SER A 294 -40.91 0.06 -0.50
C SER A 294 -41.27 -1.28 0.14
N SER A 295 -40.28 -2.01 0.63
CA SER A 295 -40.36 -2.67 1.93
C SER A 295 -38.97 -3.13 2.38
N ASP A 296 -38.54 -2.58 3.51
CA ASP A 296 -37.45 -3.06 4.35
C ASP A 296 -37.67 -4.55 4.79
N ILE A 297 -36.60 -5.13 5.40
CA ILE A 297 -36.58 -6.27 6.37
C ILE A 297 -36.22 -7.64 5.72
N TYR A 298 -35.19 -8.45 6.06
CA TYR A 298 -34.37 -8.73 7.28
C TYR A 298 -32.89 -9.08 6.93
N ASN A 299 -31.98 -8.88 7.89
CA ASN A 299 -30.68 -9.56 8.03
C ASN A 299 -30.83 -11.07 8.27
N GLU A 300 -29.90 -11.91 7.78
CA GLU A 300 -29.09 -12.81 8.65
C GLU A 300 -27.98 -13.53 7.84
N ASP A 301 -26.77 -13.47 8.41
CA ASP A 301 -25.64 -14.41 8.39
C ASP A 301 -25.51 -15.43 7.23
N SER A 302 -24.38 -15.40 6.51
CA SER A 302 -23.91 -16.56 5.74
C SER A 302 -22.38 -16.66 5.71
N TYR A 303 -21.91 -17.87 5.96
CA TYR A 303 -20.54 -18.28 6.22
C TYR A 303 -19.69 -18.34 4.94
N ASP A 304 -18.47 -17.79 4.98
CA ASP A 304 -17.53 -17.78 3.86
C ASP A 304 -16.77 -19.11 3.75
N TYR A 305 -16.90 -19.80 2.61
CA TYR A 305 -16.19 -21.05 2.32
C TYR A 305 -15.04 -20.88 1.33
N ASP A 306 -13.89 -21.38 1.78
CA ASP A 306 -12.58 -21.44 1.15
C ASP A 306 -12.60 -22.21 -0.19
N TYR A 307 -12.52 -21.46 -1.31
CA TYR A 307 -12.22 -22.03 -2.62
C TYR A 307 -10.72 -22.02 -2.89
N GLY A 308 -10.06 -23.11 -2.50
CA GLY A 308 -8.78 -23.51 -3.05
C GLY A 308 -8.93 -24.80 -3.84
N ASN A 309 -8.83 -24.74 -5.17
CA ASN A 309 -7.94 -25.60 -5.96
C ASN A 309 -8.00 -25.29 -7.47
N ASP A 310 -6.81 -25.15 -8.05
CA ASP A 310 -6.52 -25.16 -9.49
C ASP A 310 -7.03 -26.45 -10.14
N TYR A 311 -7.92 -26.35 -11.13
CA TYR A 311 -8.04 -27.34 -12.20
C TYR A 311 -8.28 -26.66 -13.55
N ASP A 312 -7.21 -26.66 -14.35
CA ASP A 312 -7.19 -26.30 -15.77
C ASP A 312 -7.93 -27.40 -16.56
N TYR A 313 -9.08 -27.09 -17.14
CA TYR A 313 -9.70 -27.90 -18.19
C TYR A 313 -10.24 -27.01 -19.31
N ASP A 314 -9.51 -26.99 -20.42
CA ASP A 314 -10.00 -26.57 -21.74
C ASP A 314 -11.18 -27.47 -22.14
N TYR A 315 -12.38 -26.91 -22.17
CA TYR A 315 -13.53 -27.48 -22.86
C TYR A 315 -14.25 -26.36 -23.63
N GLU A 316 -13.98 -26.28 -24.94
CA GLU A 316 -14.88 -25.60 -25.87
C GLU A 316 -16.13 -26.46 -26.03
N GLU A 317 -17.23 -26.09 -25.38
CA GLU A 317 -18.54 -26.61 -25.75
C GLU A 317 -19.58 -25.49 -25.78
N SER A 318 -20.43 -25.58 -26.79
CA SER A 318 -21.41 -24.60 -27.24
C SER A 318 -22.43 -24.30 -26.13
N TYR A 319 -22.33 -23.13 -25.49
CA TYR A 319 -23.36 -22.64 -24.58
C TYR A 319 -24.68 -22.45 -25.33
N ASP A 320 -25.69 -23.19 -24.91
CA ASP A 320 -27.08 -22.84 -25.11
C ASP A 320 -27.36 -21.63 -24.20
N ASP A 321 -27.65 -20.46 -24.78
CA ASP A 321 -27.82 -19.15 -24.13
C ASP A 321 -29.03 -19.10 -23.14
N SER A 322 -29.64 -20.25 -22.84
CA SER A 322 -30.87 -20.39 -22.05
C SER A 322 -30.68 -21.14 -20.73
N TYR A 323 -29.48 -21.62 -20.40
CA TYR A 323 -29.22 -22.27 -19.12
C TYR A 323 -28.49 -21.32 -18.16
N PRO A 324 -28.87 -21.24 -16.88
CA PRO A 324 -28.20 -20.39 -15.90
C PRO A 324 -26.68 -20.66 -15.85
N ALA A 325 -25.89 -19.61 -15.68
CA ALA A 325 -24.45 -19.79 -15.57
C ALA A 325 -24.13 -20.58 -14.28
N GLU A 326 -22.99 -21.29 -14.25
CA GLU A 326 -22.60 -22.08 -13.07
C GLU A 326 -22.63 -21.27 -11.77
N ILE A 327 -22.28 -19.98 -11.84
CA ILE A 327 -22.34 -19.05 -10.70
C ILE A 327 -23.75 -18.82 -10.18
N ASP A 328 -24.75 -18.82 -11.04
CA ASP A 328 -26.15 -18.63 -10.68
C ASP A 328 -26.68 -19.88 -9.96
N ILE A 329 -26.37 -21.06 -10.49
CA ILE A 329 -26.70 -22.36 -9.87
C ILE A 329 -26.08 -22.47 -8.47
N MET A 330 -24.83 -22.02 -8.32
CA MET A 330 -24.14 -22.01 -7.03
C MET A 330 -24.79 -21.05 -6.02
N ASN A 331 -25.28 -19.89 -6.46
CA ASN A 331 -26.02 -18.97 -5.60
C ASN A 331 -27.36 -19.57 -5.15
N GLU A 332 -28.09 -20.24 -6.05
CA GLU A 332 -29.36 -20.89 -5.71
C GLU A 332 -29.18 -22.07 -4.72
N MET A 333 -28.05 -22.78 -4.78
CA MET A 333 -27.71 -23.78 -3.77
C MET A 333 -27.59 -23.17 -2.37
N ILE A 334 -27.08 -21.94 -2.24
CA ILE A 334 -26.97 -21.23 -0.95
C ILE A 334 -28.37 -20.81 -0.47
N VAL A 335 -29.22 -20.30 -1.37
CA VAL A 335 -30.63 -19.98 -1.07
C VAL A 335 -31.35 -21.21 -0.51
N LEU A 336 -31.18 -22.36 -1.17
CA LEU A 336 -31.73 -23.62 -0.71
C LEU A 336 -31.15 -24.06 0.63
N CYS A 337 -29.84 -23.95 0.87
CA CYS A 337 -29.23 -24.29 2.16
C CYS A 337 -29.86 -23.52 3.33
N ASN A 338 -30.10 -22.22 3.15
CA ASN A 338 -30.77 -21.38 4.14
C ASN A 338 -32.20 -21.87 4.41
N TYR A 339 -32.94 -22.25 3.37
CA TYR A 339 -34.25 -22.86 3.51
C TYR A 339 -34.20 -24.20 4.28
N LEU A 340 -33.27 -25.09 3.93
CA LEU A 340 -33.12 -26.40 4.55
C LEU A 340 -32.76 -26.30 6.04
N GLN A 341 -31.83 -25.39 6.39
CA GLN A 341 -31.48 -25.11 7.77
C GLN A 341 -32.67 -24.57 8.56
N LYS A 342 -33.37 -23.56 8.02
CA LYS A 342 -34.54 -22.96 8.68
C LYS A 342 -35.67 -23.97 8.95
N ASN A 343 -35.82 -24.97 8.09
CA ASN A 343 -36.81 -26.03 8.22
C ASN A 343 -36.29 -27.28 8.98
N GLY A 344 -35.07 -27.23 9.51
CA GLY A 344 -34.48 -28.32 10.31
C GLY A 344 -34.20 -29.60 9.52
N VAL A 345 -33.96 -29.47 8.21
CA VAL A 345 -33.56 -30.60 7.33
C VAL A 345 -32.05 -30.87 7.47
N ILE A 346 -31.26 -29.82 7.66
CA ILE A 346 -29.83 -29.86 7.96
C ILE A 346 -29.54 -28.94 9.16
N ASP A 347 -28.45 -29.18 9.89
CA ASP A 347 -28.07 -28.40 11.07
C ASP A 347 -27.36 -27.09 10.68
N ASP A 348 -26.02 -27.05 10.70
CA ASP A 348 -25.21 -25.96 10.16
C ASP A 348 -24.61 -26.41 8.82
N PHE A 349 -24.59 -25.51 7.84
CA PHE A 349 -24.16 -25.86 6.49
C PHE A 349 -22.78 -25.32 6.13
N LYS A 350 -22.03 -26.15 5.40
CA LYS A 350 -20.80 -25.81 4.69
C LYS A 350 -20.96 -26.10 3.23
N VAL A 351 -20.86 -25.10 2.35
CA VAL A 351 -20.94 -25.35 0.91
C VAL A 351 -19.54 -25.62 0.34
N GLU A 352 -19.22 -26.89 0.07
CA GLU A 352 -18.10 -27.30 -0.79
C GLU A 352 -18.64 -27.70 -2.16
N LEU A 353 -18.62 -26.75 -3.09
CA LEU A 353 -18.96 -26.95 -4.49
C LEU A 353 -17.92 -27.83 -5.20
N GLY A 354 -18.40 -28.55 -6.19
CA GLY A 354 -17.58 -29.30 -7.12
C GLY A 354 -18.44 -29.73 -8.29
N TYR A 355 -17.95 -30.71 -9.03
CA TYR A 355 -18.68 -31.25 -10.17
C TYR A 355 -19.04 -32.72 -9.92
N SER A 356 -20.21 -33.12 -10.40
CA SER A 356 -20.65 -34.51 -10.47
C SER A 356 -19.76 -35.27 -11.47
N ALA A 357 -19.80 -36.61 -11.46
CA ALA A 357 -19.09 -37.41 -12.45
C ALA A 357 -19.58 -37.18 -13.90
N LYS A 358 -20.73 -36.52 -14.07
CA LYS A 358 -21.31 -36.13 -15.36
C LYS A 358 -21.01 -34.67 -15.75
N GLY A 359 -20.35 -33.91 -14.87
CA GLY A 359 -19.99 -32.50 -15.09
C GLY A 359 -20.99 -31.49 -14.51
N ASP A 360 -22.06 -31.94 -13.85
CA ASP A 360 -23.07 -31.04 -13.26
C ASP A 360 -22.55 -30.40 -11.98
N VAL A 361 -22.96 -29.16 -11.69
CA VAL A 361 -22.61 -28.49 -10.43
C VAL A 361 -23.19 -29.29 -9.26
N LYS A 362 -22.37 -29.52 -8.23
CA LYS A 362 -22.81 -30.10 -6.96
C LYS A 362 -22.26 -29.29 -5.79
N GLY A 363 -22.96 -29.29 -4.66
CA GLY A 363 -22.51 -28.71 -3.40
C GLY A 363 -22.62 -29.73 -2.28
N THR A 364 -21.51 -30.06 -1.63
CA THR A 364 -21.58 -30.71 -0.31
C THR A 364 -22.04 -29.64 0.67
N VAL A 365 -23.12 -29.85 1.42
CA VAL A 365 -23.78 -28.80 2.21
C VAL A 365 -23.76 -29.07 3.71
N ALA A 366 -23.73 -30.32 4.16
CA ALA A 366 -23.66 -30.65 5.59
C ALA A 366 -23.10 -32.06 5.79
N GLN A 367 -22.67 -32.37 7.01
CA GLN A 367 -22.22 -33.71 7.39
C GLN A 367 -22.60 -34.02 8.83
N ASP A 368 -23.15 -35.20 9.07
CA ASP A 368 -23.39 -35.75 10.41
C ASP A 368 -22.55 -37.02 10.65
N SER A 369 -22.88 -37.83 11.66
CA SER A 369 -22.13 -39.06 11.97
C SER A 369 -22.30 -40.17 10.93
N ASP A 370 -23.37 -40.12 10.15
CA ASP A 370 -23.86 -41.23 9.32
C ASP A 370 -23.86 -40.84 7.82
N TYR A 371 -24.00 -39.55 7.50
CA TYR A 371 -24.22 -39.04 6.15
C TYR A 371 -23.45 -37.74 5.84
N VAL A 372 -23.13 -37.59 4.56
CA VAL A 372 -22.80 -36.32 3.91
C VAL A 372 -23.97 -35.90 3.02
N TYR A 373 -24.42 -34.68 3.19
CA TYR A 373 -25.53 -34.10 2.44
C TYR A 373 -25.01 -33.35 1.22
N VAL A 374 -25.50 -33.69 0.03
CA VAL A 374 -25.05 -33.13 -1.25
C VAL A 374 -26.23 -32.63 -2.05
N LEU A 375 -26.13 -31.40 -2.55
CA LEU A 375 -27.02 -30.82 -3.56
C LEU A 375 -26.47 -31.09 -4.95
N TYR A 376 -27.34 -31.51 -5.87
CA TYR A 376 -27.03 -31.66 -7.28
C TYR A 376 -27.92 -30.75 -8.11
N ASP A 377 -27.34 -30.12 -9.12
CA ASP A 377 -28.11 -29.51 -10.21
C ASP A 377 -28.85 -30.61 -11.00
N ASN A 378 -30.14 -30.39 -11.24
CA ASN A 378 -31.01 -31.28 -11.99
C ASN A 378 -31.75 -30.59 -13.14
N GLY A 379 -31.36 -29.38 -13.55
CA GLY A 379 -31.98 -28.69 -14.66
C GLY A 379 -32.77 -27.45 -14.27
N THR A 380 -33.25 -26.74 -15.29
CA THR A 380 -34.29 -25.73 -15.13
C THR A 380 -35.68 -26.31 -15.33
N LYS A 381 -36.66 -25.74 -14.64
CA LYS A 381 -38.07 -26.16 -14.69
C LYS A 381 -38.99 -24.99 -14.36
N GLU A 382 -40.16 -24.96 -14.98
CA GLU A 382 -41.21 -24.00 -14.62
C GLU A 382 -41.98 -24.45 -13.37
N ASP A 383 -42.23 -23.52 -12.46
CA ASP A 383 -43.17 -23.73 -11.35
C ASP A 383 -44.63 -23.78 -11.84
N GLU A 384 -45.58 -24.04 -10.94
CA GLU A 384 -47.01 -24.09 -11.29
C GLU A 384 -47.58 -22.75 -11.82
N SER A 385 -46.88 -21.64 -11.59
CA SER A 385 -47.24 -20.30 -12.05
C SER A 385 -46.56 -19.91 -13.38
N GLY A 386 -45.67 -20.77 -13.91
CA GLY A 386 -44.92 -20.53 -15.14
C GLY A 386 -43.65 -19.69 -14.94
N ASN A 387 -43.14 -19.59 -13.71
CA ASN A 387 -41.85 -18.93 -13.45
C ASN A 387 -40.69 -19.92 -13.63
N GLU A 388 -39.59 -19.45 -14.19
CA GLU A 388 -38.38 -20.25 -14.38
C GLU A 388 -37.65 -20.48 -13.05
N CYS A 389 -37.37 -21.74 -12.74
CA CYS A 389 -36.69 -22.16 -11.53
C CYS A 389 -35.52 -23.10 -11.86
N ILE A 390 -34.52 -23.16 -10.99
CA ILE A 390 -33.55 -24.26 -10.97
C ILE A 390 -34.08 -25.37 -10.06
N GLU A 391 -34.04 -26.60 -10.54
CA GLU A 391 -34.36 -27.80 -9.76
C GLU A 391 -33.09 -28.38 -9.13
N LEU A 392 -33.03 -28.37 -7.81
CA LEU A 392 -31.92 -28.92 -7.02
C LEU A 392 -32.37 -30.16 -6.26
N VAL A 393 -31.51 -31.18 -6.23
CA VAL A 393 -31.77 -32.46 -5.57
C VAL A 393 -30.88 -32.61 -4.35
N LEU A 394 -31.48 -32.84 -3.18
CA LEU A 394 -30.75 -33.14 -1.96
C LEU A 394 -30.63 -34.65 -1.79
N GLU A 395 -29.41 -35.13 -1.64
CA GLU A 395 -29.10 -36.53 -1.32
C GLU A 395 -28.24 -36.62 -0.05
N ALA A 396 -28.42 -37.72 0.69
CA ALA A 396 -27.61 -38.08 1.85
C ALA A 396 -26.74 -39.30 1.48
N GLU A 397 -25.46 -39.06 1.20
CA GLU A 397 -24.46 -40.08 0.90
C GLU A 397 -23.94 -40.70 2.20
N PRO A 398 -24.00 -42.03 2.40
CA PRO A 398 -23.54 -42.66 3.63
C PRO A 398 -22.02 -42.59 3.79
N LEU A 399 -21.57 -42.52 5.05
CA LEU A 399 -20.15 -42.46 5.41
C LEU A 399 -19.55 -43.85 5.70
N ASP A 400 -18.27 -44.04 5.38
CA ASP A 400 -17.47 -45.18 5.82
C ASP A 400 -16.98 -45.03 7.28
N GLU A 401 -16.35 -46.08 7.84
CA GLU A 401 -15.79 -46.06 9.20
C GLU A 401 -14.68 -45.01 9.41
N GLN A 402 -14.18 -44.39 8.34
CA GLN A 402 -13.16 -43.36 8.35
C GLN A 402 -13.74 -41.95 8.10
N GLY A 403 -15.06 -41.84 7.91
CA GLY A 403 -15.77 -40.58 7.68
C GLY A 403 -15.73 -40.08 6.24
N ASN A 404 -15.40 -40.94 5.26
CA ASN A 404 -15.47 -40.59 3.83
C ASN A 404 -16.80 -41.01 3.22
N SER A 405 -17.31 -40.21 2.28
CA SER A 405 -18.53 -40.56 1.54
C SER A 405 -18.33 -41.81 0.67
N LEU A 406 -19.30 -42.73 0.74
CA LEU A 406 -19.43 -43.89 -0.14
C LEU A 406 -19.99 -43.52 -1.53
N GLY A 407 -20.40 -42.26 -1.72
CA GLY A 407 -20.81 -41.66 -2.97
C GLY A 407 -22.26 -41.94 -3.38
N GLN A 408 -22.67 -41.30 -4.46
CA GLN A 408 -24.04 -41.24 -4.97
C GLN A 408 -24.76 -42.60 -5.13
N GLN A 409 -24.03 -43.70 -5.37
CA GLN A 409 -24.64 -45.01 -5.63
C GLN A 409 -25.38 -45.59 -4.43
N GLU A 410 -24.99 -45.21 -3.23
CA GLU A 410 -25.61 -45.65 -1.98
C GLU A 410 -26.39 -44.51 -1.30
N ALA A 411 -26.55 -43.38 -1.99
CA ALA A 411 -27.18 -42.20 -1.45
C ALA A 411 -28.69 -42.38 -1.26
N LYS A 412 -29.20 -41.78 -0.18
CA LYS A 412 -30.62 -41.66 0.08
C LYS A 412 -31.11 -40.32 -0.45
N LEU A 413 -32.05 -40.35 -1.39
CA LEU A 413 -32.75 -39.15 -1.85
C LEU A 413 -33.55 -38.52 -0.69
N MET A 414 -33.32 -37.23 -0.44
CA MET A 414 -33.93 -36.48 0.64
C MET A 414 -35.03 -35.52 0.16
N GLY A 415 -34.87 -34.94 -1.03
CA GLY A 415 -35.87 -34.02 -1.58
C GLY A 415 -35.52 -33.45 -2.95
N PHE A 416 -36.54 -32.97 -3.65
CA PHE A 416 -36.43 -32.11 -4.83
C PHE A 416 -36.94 -30.72 -4.48
N TYR A 417 -36.20 -29.70 -4.88
CA TYR A 417 -36.49 -28.31 -4.56
C TYR A 417 -36.40 -27.45 -5.82
N LEU A 418 -37.39 -26.58 -6.03
CA LEU A 418 -37.33 -25.55 -7.07
C LEU A 418 -36.94 -24.24 -6.42
N VAL A 419 -35.93 -23.58 -6.96
CA VAL A 419 -35.53 -22.23 -6.55
C VAL A 419 -35.82 -21.27 -7.69
N ASN A 420 -36.70 -20.31 -7.43
CA ASN A 420 -37.14 -19.35 -8.45
C ASN A 420 -36.01 -18.37 -8.79
N LEU A 421 -35.60 -18.33 -10.06
CA LEU A 421 -34.47 -17.52 -10.54
C LEU A 421 -34.65 -16.00 -10.38
N SER A 422 -35.87 -15.53 -10.17
CA SER A 422 -36.18 -14.11 -10.05
C SER A 422 -36.51 -13.67 -8.62
N THR A 423 -36.92 -14.59 -7.74
CA THR A 423 -37.45 -14.26 -6.40
C THR A 423 -36.74 -14.97 -5.25
N ASP A 424 -35.86 -15.92 -5.54
CA ASP A 424 -35.18 -16.79 -4.57
C ASP A 424 -36.17 -17.60 -3.69
N GLU A 425 -37.43 -17.72 -4.14
CA GLU A 425 -38.45 -18.51 -3.44
C GLU A 425 -38.19 -20.00 -3.65
N VAL A 426 -38.10 -20.74 -2.54
CA VAL A 426 -37.88 -22.19 -2.54
C VAL A 426 -39.21 -22.92 -2.40
N ILE A 427 -39.48 -23.81 -3.37
CA ILE A 427 -40.62 -24.72 -3.37
C ILE A 427 -40.11 -26.15 -3.14
N ASP A 428 -40.49 -26.76 -2.02
CA ASP A 428 -40.27 -28.18 -1.78
C ASP A 428 -41.30 -28.99 -2.57
N GLU A 429 -40.84 -29.82 -3.52
CA GLU A 429 -41.72 -30.67 -4.32
C GLU A 429 -42.26 -31.88 -3.56
N HIS A 430 -41.76 -32.12 -2.33
CA HIS A 430 -42.09 -33.24 -1.46
C HIS A 430 -41.88 -34.62 -2.11
N LYS A 431 -40.97 -34.70 -3.07
CA LYS A 431 -40.56 -35.94 -3.73
C LYS A 431 -39.35 -36.53 -3.03
N THR A 432 -39.48 -37.76 -2.54
CA THR A 432 -38.39 -38.51 -1.90
C THR A 432 -38.05 -39.80 -2.66
N THR A 433 -38.51 -39.91 -3.91
CA THR A 433 -38.20 -40.99 -4.85
C THR A 433 -37.97 -40.39 -6.22
N TRP A 434 -36.97 -40.91 -6.94
CA TRP A 434 -36.68 -40.56 -8.34
C TRP A 434 -37.86 -40.82 -9.28
#